data_AF-A0A2W6DSX6-F1
#
_entry.id   AF-A0A2W6DSX6-F1
#
_cell.length_a   1.000
_cell.length_b   1.000
_cell.length_c   1.000
_cell.angle_alpha   90.00
_cell.angle_beta   90.00
_cell.angle_gamma   90.00
#
_symmetry.space_group_name_H-M   'P 1'
#
loop_
_entity.id
_entity.type
_entity.pdbx_description
1 polymer ?
#
loop_
_entity_poly.entity_id
_entity_poly.type
_entity_poly.pdbx_seq_one_letter_code
_entity_poly.pdbx_strand_id
1 'polypeptide(L)' 'MDWRHRAACRDEDPELFFPVGTSGPALLQITEAKTVCRRCPVNAECLNWALTSGQDAGV' A
#
# COMPACT_ATOMS: atom_id res chain seq x y z
N MET A 1 -20.78 0.99 -4.05
CA MET A 1 -19.46 1.61 -3.77
C MET A 1 -18.47 0.49 -3.49
N ASP A 2 -17.30 0.55 -4.13
CA ASP A 2 -16.23 -0.44 -3.97
C ASP A 2 -15.33 -0.14 -2.76
N TRP A 3 -14.63 -1.14 -2.22
CA TRP A 3 -13.75 -1.02 -1.05
C TRP A 3 -12.68 0.06 -1.22
N ARG A 4 -12.24 0.31 -2.46
CA ARG A 4 -11.31 1.38 -2.83
C ARG A 4 -11.73 2.77 -2.36
N HIS A 5 -13.02 3.05 -2.17
CA HIS A 5 -13.48 4.35 -1.67
C HIS A 5 -13.17 4.58 -0.18
N ARG A 6 -12.92 3.50 0.58
CA ARG A 6 -12.60 3.54 2.01
C ARG A 6 -11.10 3.36 2.27
N ALA A 7 -10.27 3.35 1.22
CA ALA A 7 -8.84 3.14 1.35
C ALA A 7 -8.16 4.38 1.94
N ALA A 8 -7.51 4.22 3.10
CA ALA A 8 -6.81 5.31 3.79
C ALA A 8 -5.62 5.87 2.98
N CYS A 9 -5.03 5.06 2.09
CA CYS A 9 -3.93 5.50 1.21
C CYS A 9 -4.33 6.56 0.19
N ARG A 10 -5.64 6.85 0.02
CA ARG A 10 -6.12 7.91 -0.89
C ARG A 10 -5.72 9.32 -0.46
N ASP A 11 -5.45 9.50 0.83
CA ASP A 11 -5.07 10.79 1.41
C ASP A 11 -3.54 10.95 1.51
N GLU A 12 -2.79 9.98 0.98
CA GLU A 12 -1.32 9.94 0.99
C GLU A 12 -0.76 10.17 -0.43
N ASP A 13 0.53 10.48 -0.51
CA ASP A 13 1.25 10.53 -1.80
C ASP A 13 1.32 9.11 -2.41
N PRO A 14 0.86 8.89 -3.66
CA PRO A 14 0.97 7.60 -4.33
C PRO A 14 2.41 7.05 -4.38
N GLU A 15 3.41 7.92 -4.51
CA GLU A 15 4.82 7.51 -4.60
C GLU A 15 5.30 6.83 -3.33
N LEU A 16 4.67 7.08 -2.18
CA LEU A 16 4.95 6.40 -0.91
C LEU A 16 4.85 4.88 -1.04
N PHE A 17 3.93 4.39 -1.88
CA PHE A 17 3.68 2.96 -2.06
C PHE A 17 4.59 2.31 -3.11
N PHE A 18 5.43 3.08 -3.80
CA PHE A 18 6.34 2.59 -4.85
C PHE A 18 7.81 2.91 -4.54
N PRO A 19 8.39 2.31 -3.49
CA PRO A 19 9.79 2.54 -3.11
C PRO A 19 10.76 2.03 -4.18
N VAL A 20 11.79 2.83 -4.47
CA VAL A 20 12.85 2.46 -5.43
C VAL A 20 14.00 1.77 -4.69
N GLY A 21 14.16 0.47 -4.93
CA GLY A 21 15.18 -0.37 -4.31
C GLY A 21 14.72 -1.06 -3.03
N THR A 22 15.63 -1.78 -2.38
CA THR A 22 15.32 -2.63 -1.21
C THR A 22 16.21 -2.35 0.00
N SER A 23 16.98 -1.27 -0.03
CA SER A 23 17.95 -0.92 1.00
C SER A 23 17.89 0.56 1.35
N GLY A 24 18.44 0.92 2.52
CA GLY A 24 18.57 2.31 2.96
C GLY A 24 17.22 3.05 2.99
N PRO A 25 17.07 4.19 2.29
CA PRO A 25 15.84 4.98 2.26
C PRO A 25 14.58 4.20 1.89
N ALA A 26 14.70 3.19 1.02
CA ALA A 26 13.55 2.37 0.61
C ALA A 26 12.93 1.60 1.79
N LEU A 27 13.73 1.17 2.77
CA LEU A 27 13.22 0.46 3.95
C LEU A 27 12.39 1.39 4.85
N LEU A 28 12.76 2.66 4.94
CA LEU A 28 11.99 3.67 5.67
C LEU A 28 10.66 3.94 4.95
N GLN A 29 10.70 4.13 3.63
CA GLN A 29 9.50 4.33 2.81
C GLN A 29 8.54 3.14 2.89
N ILE A 30 9.04 1.90 2.80
CA ILE A 30 8.24 0.68 3.01
C ILE A 30 7.59 0.66 4.40
N THR A 31 8.33 1.07 5.43
CA THR A 31 7.83 1.09 6.81
C THR A 31 6.73 2.13 7.00
N GLU A 32 6.87 3.28 6.35
CA GLU A 32 5.89 4.37 6.33
C GLU A 32 4.62 3.93 5.58
N ALA A 33 4.74 3.39 4.36
CA ALA A 33 3.62 2.83 3.60
C ALA A 33 2.86 1.75 4.40
N LYS A 34 3.58 0.82 5.03
CA LYS A 34 2.98 -0.22 5.90
C LYS A 34 2.25 0.37 7.13
N THR A 35 2.65 1.55 7.60
CA THR A 35 1.96 2.23 8.69
C THR A 35 0.57 2.71 8.25
N VAL A 36 0.45 3.17 7.01
CA VAL A 36 -0.86 3.49 6.40
C VAL A 36 -1.70 2.22 6.25
N CYS A 37 -1.12 1.12 5.73
CA CYS A 37 -1.85 -0.13 5.54
C CYS A 37 -2.37 -0.73 6.86
N ARG A 38 -1.62 -0.57 7.97
CA ARG A 38 -2.04 -1.06 9.30
C ARG A 38 -3.26 -0.36 9.87
N ARG A 39 -3.51 0.90 9.51
CA ARG A 39 -4.70 1.67 9.93
C ARG A 39 -5.84 1.64 8.90
N CYS A 40 -5.62 1.04 7.73
CA CYS A 40 -6.56 1.07 6.63
C CYS A 40 -7.70 0.06 6.86
N PRO A 41 -8.98 0.47 6.80
CA PRO A 41 -10.13 -0.40 7.08
C PRO A 41 -10.40 -1.45 5.99
N VAL A 42 -9.70 -1.38 4.86
CA VAL A 42 -9.86 -2.27 3.68
C VAL A 42 -8.57 -3.01 3.33
N ASN A 43 -7.67 -3.17 4.30
CA ASN A 43 -6.41 -3.91 4.17
C ASN A 43 -6.64 -5.31 3.56
N ALA A 44 -7.62 -6.05 4.08
CA ALA A 44 -7.85 -7.44 3.69
C ALA A 44 -8.36 -7.54 2.24
N GLU A 45 -9.30 -6.67 1.86
CA GLU A 45 -9.80 -6.58 0.48
C GLU A 45 -8.70 -6.15 -0.49
N CYS A 46 -7.85 -5.19 -0.10
CA CYS A 46 -6.71 -4.74 -0.89
C CYS A 46 -5.71 -5.88 -1.15
N LEU A 47 -5.30 -6.58 -0.10
CA LEU A 47 -4.37 -7.71 -0.19
C LEU A 47 -4.94 -8.82 -1.08
N ASN A 48 -6.22 -9.18 -0.89
CA ASN A 48 -6.86 -10.20 -1.71
C ASN A 48 -6.93 -9.79 -3.18
N TRP A 49 -7.26 -8.54 -3.47
CA TRP A 49 -7.28 -8.04 -4.84
C TRP A 49 -5.87 -8.02 -5.47
N ALA A 50 -4.85 -7.60 -4.72
CA ALA A 50 -3.47 -7.58 -5.20
C ALA A 50 -2.99 -9.00 -5.59
N LEU A 51 -3.23 -9.99 -4.72
CA LEU A 51 -2.85 -11.39 -4.98
C LEU A 51 -3.63 -12.00 -6.15
N THR A 52 -4.94 -11.76 -6.23
CA THR A 52 -5.80 -12.37 -7.26
C THR A 52 -5.63 -11.73 -8.64
N SER A 53 -5.29 -10.44 -8.69
CA SER A 53 -5.04 -9.71 -9.95
C SER A 53 -3.57 -9.70 -10.37
N GLY A 54 -2.66 -10.23 -9.54
CA GLY A 54 -1.24 -10.34 -9.85
C GLY A 54 -0.49 -9.01 -9.80
N GLN A 55 -0.80 -8.13 -8.84
CA GLN A 55 0.03 -6.95 -8.60
C GLN A 55 1.38 -7.39 -8.01
N ASP A 56 2.46 -7.12 -8.73
CA ASP A 56 3.82 -7.58 -8.43
C ASP A 56 4.71 -6.51 -7.79
N ALA A 57 4.26 -5.25 -7.80
CA ALA A 57 4.98 -4.11 -7.29
C ALA A 57 4.11 -3.27 -6.34
N GLY A 58 4.81 -2.52 -5.49
CA GLY A 58 4.22 -1.63 -4.50
C GLY A 58 3.97 -2.28 -3.14
N VAL A 59 3.50 -1.47 -2.19
CA VAL A 59 3.21 -1.85 -0.79
C VAL A 59 1.70 -1.94 -0.55
#